data_AF-I0JSP1-F1
#
_entry.id   AF-I0JSP1-F1
#
_cell.length_a   1.000
_cell.length_b   1.000
_cell.length_c   1.000
_cell.angle_alpha   90.00
_cell.angle_beta   90.00
_cell.angle_gamma   90.00
#
_symmetry.space_group_name_H-M   'P 1'
#
loop_
_entity.id
_entity.type
_entity.pdbx_description
1 polymer ?
#
loop_
_entity_poly.entity_id
_entity_poly.type
_entity_poly.pdbx_seq_one_letter_code
_entity_poly.pdbx_strand_id
1 'polypeptide(L)' 'MIVKKLSHRLLIHSLHTAVEMKLDHSFIHLLEDELQKRKQEKTYSAHKAE' A
#
# COMPACT_ATOMS: atom_id res chain seq x y z
N MET A 1 -0.80 -7.04 -11.03
CA MET A 1 -1.39 -5.71 -10.72
C MET A 1 -0.31 -4.65 -10.76
N ILE A 2 -0.54 -3.54 -11.47
CA ILE A 2 0.40 -2.41 -11.58
C ILE A 2 0.73 -1.82 -10.20
N VAL A 3 -0.23 -1.83 -9.27
CA VAL A 3 -0.09 -1.33 -7.89
C VAL A 3 1.02 -2.07 -7.11
N LYS A 4 1.23 -3.36 -7.35
CA LYS A 4 2.29 -4.17 -6.73
C LYS A 4 3.71 -3.70 -7.10
N LYS A 5 3.87 -2.98 -8.21
CA LYS A 5 5.16 -2.48 -8.69
C LYS A 5 5.44 -1.03 -8.27
N LEU A 6 4.48 -0.34 -7.65
CA LEU A 6 4.69 1.02 -7.16
C LEU A 6 5.67 1.02 -6.01
N SER A 7 6.55 2.03 -5.95
CA SER A 7 7.39 2.25 -4.78
C SER A 7 6.52 2.57 -3.56
N HIS A 8 6.98 2.26 -2.34
CA HIS A 8 6.22 2.52 -1.12
C HIS A 8 5.81 4.00 -0.98
N ARG A 9 6.72 4.91 -1.32
CA ARG A 9 6.46 6.36 -1.32
C ARG A 9 5.38 6.75 -2.32
N LEU A 10 5.42 6.20 -3.53
CA LEU A 10 4.42 6.48 -4.55
C LEU A 10 3.05 5.90 -4.15
N LEU A 11 3.02 4.73 -3.52
CA LEU A 11 1.79 4.12 -3.03
C LEU A 11 1.11 4.96 -1.93
N ILE A 12 1.87 5.51 -0.98
CA ILE A 12 1.35 6.43 0.05
C ILE A 12 0.80 7.71 -0.59
N HIS A 13 1.56 8.30 -1.52
CA HIS A 13 1.12 9.50 -2.23
C HIS A 13 -0.17 9.23 -3.02
N SER A 14 -0.26 8.09 -3.71
CA SER A 14 -1.46 7.69 -4.44
C SER A 14 -2.68 7.53 -3.52
N LEU A 15 -2.51 6.96 -2.32
CA LEU A 15 -3.60 6.85 -1.36
C LEU A 15 -4.08 8.23 -0.89
N HIS A 16 -3.15 9.13 -0.52
CA HIS A 16 -3.50 10.48 -0.08
C HIS A 16 -4.27 11.23 -1.16
N THR A 17 -3.75 11.24 -2.39
CA THR A 17 -4.42 11.89 -3.53
C THR A 17 -5.79 11.25 -3.83
N ALA A 18 -5.92 9.93 -3.73
CA ALA A 18 -7.20 9.25 -3.97
C ALA A 18 -8.28 9.65 -2.96
N VAL A 19 -7.89 9.82 -1.69
CA VAL A 19 -8.78 10.31 -0.63
C VAL A 19 -9.15 11.78 -0.85
N GLU A 20 -8.18 12.64 -1.16
CA GLU A 20 -8.41 14.07 -1.44
C GLU A 20 -9.35 14.29 -2.63
N MET A 21 -9.17 13.49 -3.69
CA MET A 21 -10.00 13.55 -4.88
C MET A 21 -11.34 12.81 -4.74
N LYS A 22 -11.63 12.20 -3.58
CA LYS A 22 -12.83 11.40 -3.32
C LYS A 22 -13.06 10.35 -4.42
N LEU A 23 -11.99 9.67 -4.82
CA LEU A 23 -12.06 8.58 -5.78
C LEU A 23 -12.87 7.41 -5.22
N ASP A 24 -13.17 6.46 -6.10
CA ASP A 24 -13.93 5.25 -5.76
C ASP A 24 -13.38 4.55 -4.51
N HIS A 25 -14.28 4.16 -3.62
CA HIS A 25 -13.94 3.57 -2.35
C HIS A 25 -13.23 2.21 -2.50
N SER A 26 -13.58 1.44 -3.53
CA SER A 26 -12.90 0.16 -3.85
C SER A 26 -11.46 0.41 -4.28
N PHE A 27 -11.21 1.49 -5.02
CA PHE A 27 -9.85 1.89 -5.40
C PHE A 27 -9.01 2.30 -4.17
N ILE A 28 -9.59 3.09 -3.25
CA ILE A 28 -8.93 3.48 -2.00
C ILE A 28 -8.59 2.24 -1.15
N HIS A 29 -9.56 1.34 -0.96
CA HIS A 29 -9.35 0.09 -0.23
C HIS A 29 -8.24 -0.78 -0.81
N LEU A 30 -8.12 -0.81 -2.13
CA LEU A 30 -7.08 -1.56 -2.82
C LEU A 30 -5.67 -1.00 -2.53
N LEU A 31 -5.54 0.31 -2.35
CA LEU A 31 -4.27 0.95 -1.96
C LEU A 31 -3.93 0.69 -0.48
N GLU A 32 -4.94 0.72 0.40
CA GLU A 32 -4.79 0.43 1.83
C GLU A 32 -4.37 -1.03 2.08
N ASP A 33 -5.01 -1.98 1.40
CA ASP A 33 -4.70 -3.41 1.49
C ASP A 33 -3.25 -3.70 1.06
N GLU A 34 -2.80 -3.09 -0.03
CA GLU A 34 -1.41 -3.24 -0.49
C GLU A 34 -0.42 -2.62 0.52
N LEU A 35 -0.74 -1.49 1.14
CA LEU A 35 0.10 -0.90 2.19
C LEU A 35 0.20 -1.80 3.43
N GLN A 36 -0.92 -2.39 3.86
CA GLN A 36 -0.95 -3.32 4.98
C GLN A 36 -0.14 -4.59 4.70
N LYS A 37 -0.28 -5.17 3.50
CA LYS A 37 0.50 -6.34 3.06
C LYS A 37 2.00 -6.08 3.16
N ARG A 38 2.47 -4.94 2.65
CA ARG A 38 3.89 -4.57 2.73
C ARG A 38 4.38 -4.33 4.16
N LYS A 39 3.52 -3.83 5.05
CA LYS A 39 3.85 -3.68 6.47
C LYS A 39 4.04 -5.06 7.12
N GLN A 40 3.14 -6.00 6.85
CA GLN A 40 3.26 -7.37 7.34
C GLN A 40 4.48 -8.08 6.76
N GLU A 41 4.77 -7.95 5.46
CA GLU A 41 5.96 -8.53 4.83
C GLU A 41 7.26 -8.02 5.46
N LYS A 42 7.36 -6.71 5.76
CA LYS A 42 8.52 -6.15 6.48
C LYS A 42 8.64 -6.72 7.89
N THR A 43 7.54 -6.88 8.61
CA THR A 43 7.53 -7.47 9.95
C THR A 43 7.93 -8.95 9.92
N TYR A 44 7.46 -9.71 8.93
CA TYR A 44 7.80 -11.13 8.76
C TYR A 44 9.25 -11.36 8.28
N SER A 45 9.79 -10.50 7.42
CA SER A 45 11.21 -10.58 7.01
C SER A 45 12.16 -10.23 8.15
N ALA A 46 11.77 -9.35 9.08
CA ALA A 46 12.58 -9.04 10.27
C ALA A 46 12.67 -10.23 11.26
N HIS A 47 11.67 -11.11 11.29
CA HIS A 47 11.62 -12.27 12.19
C HIS A 47 12.32 -13.53 11.65
N LYS A 48 12.79 -13.53 10.39
CA LYS A 48 13.47 -14.68 9.78
C LYS A 48 15.01 -14.57 9.78
N ALA A 49 15.55 -13.57 10.47
CA ALA A 49 16.98 -13.31 10.58
C ALA A 49 17.55 -13.61 11.99
N GLU A 50 16.80 -14.34 12.83
CA GLU A 50 17.28 -14.92 14.10
C GLU A 50 17.34 -16.45 14.02
#